data_AF-A0A960M6J3-F1
#
_entry.id   AF-A0A960M6J3-F1
#
_cell.length_a   1.000
_cell.length_b   1.000
_cell.length_c   1.000
_cell.angle_alpha   90.00
_cell.angle_beta   90.00
_cell.angle_gamma   90.00
#
_symmetry.space_group_name_H-M   'P 1'
#
loop_
_entity.id
_entity.type
_entity.pdbx_description
1 polymer ?
#
loop_
_entity_poly.entity_id
_entity_poly.type
_entity_poly.pdbx_seq_one_letter_code
_entity_poly.pdbx_strand_id
1 'polypeptide(L)'
;MVNFKEVFKEIEGEEYPQKRNYKDKTIFLADKFPVMNKEKLIFSIEKTNSSYPQGFAIGVNNGYIKTNGTAVSKKRKHINIFFWEDSEVLDVKHIEIQIFTASDHIFIKNIWERIIYEETVIDGTKPAGENRKKIRFPEGKKVTCYVGSDLWMRGKENGAAMYSEDIPNGKRYFCNDGEEDDDFDDIIFTVTRAAN
;
A
#
# COMPACT_ATOMS: atom_id res chain seq x y z
N MET A 1 -16.44 -1.26 -14.98
CA MET A 1 -15.07 -1.79 -15.08
C MET A 1 -14.14 -0.65 -15.41
N VAL A 2 -13.23 -0.30 -14.49
CA VAL A 2 -12.36 0.88 -14.59
C VAL A 2 -10.91 0.45 -14.49
N ASN A 3 -10.08 0.92 -15.42
CA ASN A 3 -8.65 0.67 -15.40
C ASN A 3 -7.93 1.91 -14.85
N PHE A 4 -7.62 1.90 -13.57
CA PHE A 4 -6.94 3.01 -12.92
C PHE A 4 -5.46 3.14 -13.32
N LYS A 5 -4.80 2.09 -13.83
CA LYS A 5 -3.45 2.26 -14.41
C LYS A 5 -3.45 3.23 -15.59
N GLU A 6 -4.47 3.17 -16.45
CA GLU A 6 -4.60 4.14 -17.55
C GLU A 6 -4.95 5.53 -17.03
N VAL A 7 -5.77 5.65 -15.99
CA VAL A 7 -6.09 6.94 -15.34
C VAL A 7 -4.84 7.59 -14.73
N PHE A 8 -3.96 6.79 -14.14
CA PHE A 8 -2.68 7.21 -13.55
C PHE A 8 -1.49 6.98 -14.48
N LYS A 9 -1.71 6.95 -15.79
CA LYS A 9 -0.61 6.89 -16.73
C LYS A 9 0.35 8.05 -16.46
N GLU A 10 1.63 7.74 -16.33
CA GLU A 10 2.63 8.72 -15.92
C GLU A 10 2.66 9.92 -16.86
N ILE A 11 2.64 11.11 -16.26
CA ILE A 11 2.84 12.38 -16.94
C ILE A 11 4.22 12.88 -16.52
N GLU A 12 5.09 13.12 -17.50
CA GLU A 12 6.45 13.59 -17.25
C GLU A 12 6.43 14.93 -16.49
N GLY A 13 7.23 15.01 -15.42
CA GLY A 13 7.35 16.21 -14.59
C GLY A 13 6.28 16.37 -13.50
N GLU A 14 5.31 15.45 -13.40
CA GLU A 14 4.30 15.51 -12.34
C GLU A 14 4.87 15.07 -10.98
N GLU A 15 4.52 15.81 -9.91
CA GLU A 15 4.92 15.45 -8.55
C GLU A 15 4.23 14.17 -8.07
N TYR A 16 4.98 13.30 -7.40
CA TYR A 16 4.43 12.12 -6.74
C TYR A 16 4.04 12.44 -5.27
N PRO A 17 2.88 11.98 -4.78
CA PRO A 17 1.91 11.14 -5.47
C PRO A 17 1.01 11.91 -6.43
N GLN A 18 0.78 11.33 -7.62
CA GLN A 18 -0.13 11.87 -8.61
C GLN A 18 -1.57 11.85 -8.10
N LYS A 19 -2.32 12.90 -8.42
CA LYS A 19 -3.73 13.04 -8.10
C LYS A 19 -4.54 13.18 -9.37
N ARG A 20 -5.73 12.58 -9.39
CA ARG A 20 -6.66 12.66 -10.53
C ARG A 20 -8.04 12.99 -9.99
N ASN A 21 -8.78 13.82 -10.72
CA ASN A 21 -10.21 13.96 -10.48
C ASN A 21 -10.91 12.80 -11.16
N TYR A 22 -11.70 12.06 -10.41
CA TYR A 22 -12.50 10.95 -10.90
C TYR A 22 -13.89 11.02 -10.27
N LYS A 23 -14.91 11.21 -11.11
CA LYS A 23 -16.27 11.55 -10.67
C LYS A 23 -16.25 12.78 -9.74
N ASP A 24 -16.78 12.65 -8.53
CA ASP A 24 -16.83 13.65 -7.46
C ASP A 24 -15.63 13.61 -6.51
N LYS A 25 -14.61 12.77 -6.79
CA LYS A 25 -13.51 12.48 -5.87
C LYS A 25 -12.16 12.89 -6.44
N THR A 26 -11.24 13.21 -5.54
CA THR A 26 -9.81 13.28 -5.86
C THR A 26 -9.19 11.94 -5.47
N ILE A 27 -8.79 11.15 -6.46
CA ILE A 27 -8.17 9.84 -6.27
C ILE A 27 -6.65 9.93 -6.43
N PHE A 28 -5.94 9.00 -5.81
CA PHE A 28 -4.49 8.87 -5.84
C PHE A 28 -4.08 7.39 -5.69
N LEU A 29 -2.82 7.08 -6.00
CA LEU A 29 -2.25 5.74 -5.84
C LEU A 29 -1.51 5.52 -4.51
N ALA A 30 -1.16 6.62 -3.84
CA ALA A 30 -0.56 6.65 -2.51
C ALA A 30 -0.82 8.03 -1.89
N ASP A 31 -1.02 8.11 -0.58
CA ASP A 31 -1.06 9.41 0.11
C ASP A 31 0.31 9.79 0.67
N LYS A 32 0.56 11.10 0.70
CA LYS A 32 1.70 11.72 1.39
C LYS A 32 1.19 12.31 2.69
N PHE A 33 1.19 11.50 3.76
CA PHE A 33 0.62 11.89 5.04
C PHE A 33 1.67 12.62 5.89
N PRO A 34 1.43 13.88 6.30
CA PRO A 34 2.40 14.68 7.03
C PRO A 34 2.62 14.15 8.44
N VAL A 35 3.89 14.05 8.83
CA VAL A 35 4.29 13.60 10.17
C VAL A 35 5.50 14.35 10.71
N MET A 36 5.65 14.35 12.02
CA MET A 36 6.86 14.74 12.73
C MET A 36 7.63 13.50 13.21
N ASN A 37 8.94 13.66 13.40
CA ASN A 37 9.75 12.60 14.00
C ASN A 37 9.25 12.28 15.41
N LYS A 38 9.13 10.98 15.73
CA LYS A 38 8.58 10.40 16.97
C LYS A 38 7.07 10.54 17.15
N GLU A 39 6.36 11.06 16.14
CA GLU A 39 4.91 11.16 16.19
C GLU A 39 4.26 9.78 16.30
N LYS A 40 3.16 9.73 17.04
CA LYS A 40 2.34 8.53 17.23
C LYS A 40 1.07 8.64 16.41
N LEU A 41 0.81 7.60 15.63
CA LEU A 41 -0.38 7.45 14.82
C LEU A 41 -1.12 6.18 15.25
N ILE A 42 -2.44 6.22 15.16
CA ILE A 42 -3.32 5.10 15.42
C ILE A 42 -4.03 4.79 14.11
N PHE A 43 -3.88 3.56 13.63
CA PHE A 43 -4.58 3.05 12.47
C PHE A 43 -5.69 2.08 12.89
N SER A 44 -6.77 2.04 12.11
CA SER A 44 -7.88 1.11 12.32
C SER A 44 -8.45 0.66 10.98
N ILE A 45 -8.46 -0.65 10.72
CA ILE A 45 -9.14 -1.23 9.56
C ILE A 45 -10.62 -1.32 9.91
N GLU A 46 -11.47 -0.49 9.30
CA GLU A 46 -12.89 -0.41 9.64
C GLU A 46 -13.69 -1.53 8.98
N LYS A 47 -13.48 -1.71 7.67
CA LYS A 47 -14.21 -2.66 6.82
C LYS A 47 -13.28 -3.17 5.72
N THR A 48 -13.51 -4.41 5.31
CA THR A 48 -12.98 -5.01 4.08
C THR A 48 -14.11 -5.67 3.30
N ASN A 49 -14.03 -5.64 1.97
CA ASN A 49 -15.06 -6.18 1.07
C ASN A 49 -14.46 -6.74 -0.22
N SER A 50 -13.46 -7.62 -0.11
CA SER A 50 -12.79 -8.18 -1.28
C SER A 50 -12.64 -9.69 -1.19
N SER A 51 -12.42 -10.32 -2.35
CA SER A 51 -12.00 -11.72 -2.46
C SER A 51 -10.53 -11.93 -2.05
N TYR A 52 -9.72 -10.87 -2.05
CA TYR A 52 -8.32 -10.88 -1.63
C TYR A 52 -8.18 -10.42 -0.18
N PRO A 53 -7.24 -11.00 0.59
CA PRO A 53 -6.81 -10.42 1.85
C PRO A 53 -6.29 -8.99 1.64
N GLN A 54 -6.81 -8.06 2.42
CA GLN A 54 -6.55 -6.64 2.32
C GLN A 54 -5.62 -6.13 3.41
N GLY A 55 -5.00 -4.98 3.14
CA GLY A 55 -4.22 -4.27 4.14
C GLY A 55 -3.84 -2.87 3.70
N PHE A 56 -2.96 -2.27 4.48
CA PHE A 56 -2.28 -1.04 4.11
C PHE A 56 -0.78 -1.13 4.35
N ALA A 57 -0.02 -0.34 3.60
CA ALA A 57 1.41 -0.19 3.76
C ALA A 57 1.78 1.21 4.21
N ILE A 58 2.81 1.27 5.06
CA ILE A 58 3.44 2.51 5.48
C ILE A 58 4.84 2.57 4.91
N GLY A 59 5.05 3.47 3.95
CA GLY A 59 6.32 3.79 3.37
C GLY A 59 7.06 4.85 4.20
N VAL A 60 8.20 4.50 4.76
CA VAL A 60 9.05 5.40 5.56
C VAL A 60 10.38 5.62 4.88
N ASN A 61 10.70 6.89 4.63
CA ASN A 61 12.01 7.31 4.14
C ASN A 61 12.97 7.58 5.31
N ASN A 62 14.23 7.15 5.16
CA ASN A 62 15.33 7.40 6.10
C ASN A 62 14.96 7.12 7.58
N GLY A 63 14.24 6.03 7.83
CA GLY A 63 13.55 5.83 9.09
C GLY A 63 13.16 4.39 9.37
N TYR A 64 12.36 4.22 10.41
CA TYR A 64 11.72 2.98 10.84
C TYR A 64 10.47 3.31 11.67
N ILE A 65 9.69 2.28 12.02
CA ILE A 65 8.55 2.44 12.94
C ILE A 65 8.66 1.49 14.12
N LYS A 66 7.95 1.81 15.19
CA LYS A 66 7.69 0.91 16.31
C LYS A 66 6.21 0.61 16.43
N THR A 67 5.88 -0.61 16.81
CA THR A 67 4.54 -1.05 17.24
C THR A 67 4.67 -1.59 18.65
N ASN A 68 3.81 -1.18 19.59
CA ASN A 68 3.87 -1.64 20.99
C ASN A 68 5.28 -1.51 21.61
N GLY A 69 5.95 -0.40 21.35
CA GLY A 69 7.32 -0.11 21.83
C GLY A 69 8.45 -0.90 21.13
N THR A 70 8.12 -1.87 20.27
CA THR A 70 9.08 -2.74 19.59
C THR A 70 9.32 -2.26 18.16
N ALA A 71 10.59 -2.18 17.75
CA ALA A 71 10.92 -1.82 16.37
C ALA A 71 10.54 -2.97 15.43
N VAL A 72 9.65 -2.71 14.47
CA VAL A 72 9.27 -3.70 13.44
C VAL A 72 10.33 -3.86 12.37
N SER A 73 11.27 -2.91 12.29
CA SER A 73 12.35 -2.93 11.32
C SER A 73 13.58 -2.14 11.78
N LYS A 74 14.74 -2.47 11.21
CA LYS A 74 15.93 -1.62 11.30
C LYS A 74 15.76 -0.37 10.41
N LYS A 75 16.46 0.71 10.74
CA LYS A 75 16.51 1.93 9.92
C LYS A 75 17.02 1.63 8.51
N ARG A 76 16.32 2.12 7.48
CA ARG A 76 16.70 1.98 6.05
C ARG A 76 16.47 3.30 5.30
N LYS A 77 17.03 3.41 4.09
CA LYS A 77 16.80 4.55 3.18
C LYS A 77 15.33 4.66 2.80
N HIS A 78 14.70 3.53 2.52
CA HIS A 78 13.26 3.39 2.33
C HIS A 78 12.82 2.03 2.85
N ILE A 79 11.65 1.96 3.46
CA ILE A 79 11.01 0.72 3.88
C ILE A 79 9.49 0.84 3.73
N ASN A 80 8.86 -0.22 3.23
CA ASN A 80 7.41 -0.40 3.37
C ASN A 80 7.17 -1.42 4.48
N ILE A 81 6.34 -1.05 5.46
CA ILE A 81 5.83 -1.96 6.48
C ILE A 81 4.37 -2.28 6.15
N PHE A 82 3.99 -3.55 6.21
CA PHE A 82 2.66 -4.04 5.83
C PHE A 82 1.84 -4.40 7.06
N PHE A 83 0.58 -4.00 7.03
CA PHE A 83 -0.43 -4.27 8.04
C PHE A 83 -1.63 -4.91 7.37
N TRP A 84 -1.96 -6.12 7.81
CA TRP A 84 -2.97 -6.98 7.18
C TRP A 84 -4.23 -7.08 8.03
N GLU A 85 -5.38 -7.21 7.37
CA GLU A 85 -6.67 -7.41 8.04
C GLU A 85 -6.74 -8.71 8.86
N ASP A 86 -6.00 -9.73 8.44
CA ASP A 86 -5.98 -11.07 9.02
C ASP A 86 -4.82 -11.26 10.01
N SER A 87 -4.25 -10.16 10.52
CA SER A 87 -3.18 -10.21 11.50
C SER A 87 -3.62 -10.91 12.79
N GLU A 88 -2.97 -12.03 13.12
CA GLU A 88 -3.21 -12.75 14.38
C GLU A 88 -2.55 -12.08 15.60
N VAL A 89 -1.68 -11.10 15.38
CA VAL A 89 -0.82 -10.50 16.42
C VAL A 89 -1.13 -9.04 16.72
N LEU A 90 -1.82 -8.35 15.82
CA LEU A 90 -2.21 -6.95 15.99
C LEU A 90 -3.72 -6.86 16.20
N ASP A 91 -4.14 -5.97 17.09
CA ASP A 91 -5.52 -5.50 17.07
C ASP A 91 -5.72 -4.60 15.85
N VAL A 92 -6.29 -5.16 14.78
CA VAL A 92 -6.48 -4.44 13.51
C VAL A 92 -7.46 -3.27 13.63
N LYS A 93 -8.26 -3.21 14.69
CA LYS A 93 -9.10 -2.04 15.01
C LYS A 93 -8.34 -0.97 15.79
N HIS A 94 -7.13 -1.27 16.28
CA HIS A 94 -6.29 -0.33 17.03
C HIS A 94 -4.79 -0.64 16.88
N ILE A 95 -4.19 -0.14 15.80
CA ILE A 95 -2.76 -0.29 15.51
C ILE A 95 -2.04 1.01 15.88
N GLU A 96 -1.47 1.07 17.09
CA GLU A 96 -0.58 2.19 17.47
C GLU A 96 0.81 2.00 16.86
N ILE A 97 1.27 3.01 16.12
CA ILE A 97 2.63 3.09 15.61
C ILE A 97 3.32 4.36 16.07
N GLN A 98 4.61 4.28 16.29
CA GLN A 98 5.48 5.44 16.48
C GLN A 98 6.46 5.56 15.31
N ILE A 99 6.46 6.70 14.64
CA ILE A 99 7.27 6.95 13.44
C ILE A 99 8.61 7.56 13.82
N PHE A 100 9.72 7.01 13.31
CA PHE A 100 11.05 7.59 13.45
C PHE A 100 11.61 7.90 12.05
N THR A 101 11.62 9.16 11.66
CA THR A 101 12.01 9.59 10.30
C THR A 101 12.68 10.96 10.32
N ALA A 102 13.51 11.22 9.32
CA ALA A 102 14.01 12.56 8.99
C ALA A 102 13.14 13.28 7.93
N SER A 103 12.13 12.60 7.39
CA SER A 103 11.14 13.15 6.45
C SER A 103 10.05 13.91 7.21
N ASP A 104 9.35 14.81 6.52
CA ASP A 104 8.15 15.51 7.01
C ASP A 104 6.85 14.75 6.68
N HIS A 105 6.96 13.55 6.12
CA HIS A 105 5.83 12.71 5.72
C HIS A 105 6.19 11.22 5.73
N ILE A 106 5.13 10.41 5.76
CA ILE A 106 5.13 8.99 5.37
C ILE A 106 4.26 8.80 4.12
N PHE A 107 4.47 7.69 3.42
CA PHE A 107 3.55 7.24 2.39
C PHE A 107 2.55 6.24 2.95
N ILE A 108 1.28 6.38 2.60
CA ILE A 108 0.24 5.40 2.90
C ILE A 108 -0.25 4.82 1.57
N LYS A 109 -0.32 3.49 1.49
CA LYS A 109 -0.75 2.76 0.28
C LYS A 109 -1.72 1.65 0.65
N ASN A 110 -2.66 1.32 -0.23
CA ASN A 110 -3.40 0.08 -0.12
C ASN A 110 -2.54 -1.09 -0.59
N ILE A 111 -2.73 -2.24 0.02
CA ILE A 111 -2.10 -3.50 -0.37
C ILE A 111 -3.14 -4.62 -0.36
N TRP A 112 -2.93 -5.63 -1.19
CA TRP A 112 -3.74 -6.85 -1.20
C TRP A 112 -2.85 -8.06 -1.44
N GLU A 113 -3.30 -9.24 -1.03
CA GLU A 113 -2.60 -10.49 -1.25
C GLU A 113 -3.28 -11.32 -2.33
N ARG A 114 -2.50 -11.88 -3.26
CA ARG A 114 -3.01 -12.85 -4.24
C ARG A 114 -2.21 -14.14 -4.19
N ILE A 115 -2.82 -15.20 -4.71
CA ILE A 115 -2.14 -16.45 -4.98
C ILE A 115 -1.69 -16.45 -6.43
N ILE A 116 -0.41 -16.75 -6.66
CA ILE A 116 0.14 -17.01 -7.99
C ILE A 116 0.62 -18.45 -8.11
N TYR A 117 0.46 -19.02 -9.30
CA TYR A 117 0.89 -20.39 -9.61
C TYR A 117 2.10 -20.42 -10.54
N GLU A 118 2.46 -19.28 -11.13
CA GLU A 118 3.63 -19.13 -11.98
C GLU A 118 4.20 -17.72 -11.81
N GLU A 119 5.52 -17.59 -11.72
CA GLU A 119 6.22 -16.31 -11.83
C GLU A 119 7.35 -16.41 -12.85
N THR A 120 7.62 -15.30 -13.54
CA THR A 120 8.79 -15.17 -14.42
C THR A 120 9.88 -14.44 -13.66
N VAL A 121 10.97 -15.14 -13.35
CA VAL A 121 12.15 -14.55 -12.73
C VAL A 121 13.21 -14.19 -13.78
N ILE A 122 13.97 -13.15 -13.49
CA ILE A 122 15.11 -12.72 -14.31
C ILE A 122 16.39 -13.33 -13.73
N ASP A 123 17.08 -14.13 -14.54
CA ASP A 123 18.41 -14.66 -14.27
C ASP A 123 19.46 -13.62 -14.70
N GLY A 124 19.94 -12.83 -13.74
CA GLY A 124 20.93 -11.79 -13.99
C GLY A 124 22.28 -12.29 -14.53
N THR A 125 22.50 -13.60 -14.61
CA THR A 125 23.70 -14.21 -15.20
C THR A 125 23.60 -14.40 -16.72
N LYS A 126 22.40 -14.22 -17.30
CA LYS A 126 22.13 -14.46 -18.73
C LYS A 126 21.88 -13.16 -19.52
N PRO A 127 22.15 -13.15 -20.83
CA PRO A 127 21.86 -12.01 -21.70
C PRO A 127 20.37 -11.63 -21.72
N ALA A 128 20.09 -10.36 -22.00
CA ALA A 128 18.74 -9.87 -22.20
C ALA A 128 18.04 -10.64 -23.34
N GLY A 129 16.88 -11.23 -23.05
CA GLY A 129 16.13 -12.07 -24.00
C GLY A 129 16.15 -13.57 -23.67
N GLU A 130 17.22 -14.05 -23.01
CA GLU A 130 17.37 -15.45 -22.58
C GLU A 130 17.35 -15.62 -21.05
N ASN A 131 17.29 -14.50 -20.33
CA ASN A 131 17.32 -14.43 -18.88
C ASN A 131 15.98 -14.67 -18.19
N ARG A 132 14.97 -15.20 -18.88
CA ARG A 132 13.64 -15.41 -18.28
C ARG A 132 13.43 -16.88 -17.97
N LYS A 133 13.25 -17.20 -16.68
CA LYS A 133 12.86 -18.54 -16.23
C LYS A 133 11.46 -18.47 -15.62
N LYS A 134 10.58 -19.38 -16.03
CA LYS A 134 9.29 -19.59 -15.37
C LYS A 134 9.46 -20.54 -14.19
N ILE A 135 9.05 -20.09 -13.01
CA ILE A 135 8.97 -20.93 -11.80
C ILE A 135 7.48 -21.19 -11.55
N ARG A 136 7.13 -22.45 -11.31
CA ARG A 136 5.76 -22.87 -11.00
C ARG A 136 5.63 -23.19 -9.51
N PHE A 137 4.48 -22.82 -8.95
CA PHE A 137 4.09 -23.09 -7.58
C PHE A 137 2.80 -23.91 -7.60
N PRO A 138 2.88 -25.25 -7.63
CA PRO A 138 1.69 -26.11 -7.71
C PRO A 138 0.70 -25.87 -6.57
N GLU A 139 1.22 -25.57 -5.38
CA GLU A 139 0.43 -25.28 -4.17
C GLU A 139 -0.04 -23.81 -4.11
N GLY A 140 0.36 -22.99 -5.08
CA GLY A 140 0.17 -21.55 -5.04
C GLY A 140 1.19 -20.88 -4.10
N LYS A 141 1.58 -19.66 -4.47
CA LYS A 141 2.44 -18.79 -3.66
C LYS A 141 1.67 -17.51 -3.37
N LYS A 142 1.52 -17.20 -2.09
CA LYS A 142 1.01 -15.90 -1.63
C LYS A 142 2.00 -14.81 -1.99
N VAL A 143 1.50 -13.73 -2.59
CA VAL A 143 2.29 -12.57 -2.96
C VAL A 143 1.55 -11.27 -2.66
N THR A 144 2.28 -10.35 -2.04
CA THR A 144 1.80 -9.01 -1.74
C THR A 144 1.82 -8.13 -2.98
N CYS A 145 0.68 -7.53 -3.29
CA CYS A 145 0.51 -6.56 -4.36
C CYS A 145 0.26 -5.17 -3.77
N TYR A 146 0.84 -4.18 -4.42
CA TYR A 146 0.67 -2.76 -4.10
C TYR A 146 1.20 -1.91 -5.25
N VAL A 147 0.84 -0.62 -5.27
CA VAL A 147 1.35 0.31 -6.28
C VAL A 147 2.88 0.41 -6.22
N GLY A 148 3.51 0.06 -7.35
CA GLY A 148 4.97 0.01 -7.52
C GLY A 148 5.60 -1.35 -7.22
N SER A 149 4.81 -2.36 -6.84
CA SER A 149 5.27 -3.76 -6.85
C SER A 149 5.40 -4.27 -8.29
N ASP A 150 6.30 -5.23 -8.53
CA ASP A 150 6.47 -5.84 -9.85
C ASP A 150 5.16 -6.47 -10.38
N LEU A 151 4.34 -7.01 -9.46
CA LEU A 151 3.04 -7.58 -9.78
C LEU A 151 2.10 -6.51 -10.30
N TRP A 152 1.94 -5.40 -9.58
CA TRP A 152 1.12 -4.30 -10.07
C TRP A 152 1.68 -3.73 -11.39
N MET A 153 2.99 -3.46 -11.49
CA MET A 153 3.57 -2.84 -12.68
C MET A 153 3.45 -3.69 -13.96
N ARG A 154 3.52 -5.03 -13.84
CA ARG A 154 3.58 -5.94 -15.00
C ARG A 154 2.37 -6.85 -15.14
N GLY A 155 1.53 -6.91 -14.13
CA GLY A 155 0.35 -7.76 -14.07
C GLY A 155 -0.92 -7.04 -14.53
N LYS A 156 -2.05 -7.68 -14.27
CA LYS A 156 -3.40 -7.26 -14.71
C LYS A 156 -4.19 -6.56 -13.61
N GLU A 157 -3.54 -6.20 -12.51
CA GLU A 157 -4.13 -5.56 -11.33
C GLU A 157 -4.36 -4.08 -11.60
N ASN A 158 -5.38 -3.78 -12.39
CA ASN A 158 -5.62 -2.45 -12.92
C ASN A 158 -6.59 -1.62 -12.07
N GLY A 159 -7.20 -2.24 -11.05
CA GLY A 159 -8.16 -1.62 -10.14
C GLY A 159 -7.60 -0.65 -9.10
N ALA A 160 -6.30 -0.64 -8.88
CA ALA A 160 -5.78 -0.06 -7.65
C ALA A 160 -5.87 1.47 -7.68
N ALA A 161 -6.65 2.03 -6.76
CA ALA A 161 -6.75 3.46 -6.49
C ALA A 161 -7.28 3.69 -5.07
N MET A 162 -7.10 4.89 -4.54
CA MET A 162 -7.67 5.29 -3.26
C MET A 162 -8.11 6.75 -3.29
N TYR A 163 -9.05 7.09 -2.42
CA TYR A 163 -9.27 8.47 -1.99
C TYR A 163 -9.32 8.54 -0.47
N SER A 164 -9.33 9.76 0.07
CA SER A 164 -9.47 9.98 1.50
C SER A 164 -10.41 11.12 1.81
N GLU A 165 -11.04 11.02 2.98
CA GLU A 165 -11.77 12.10 3.63
C GLU A 165 -11.03 12.55 4.88
N ASP A 166 -11.00 13.86 5.13
CA ASP A 166 -10.46 14.40 6.37
C ASP A 166 -11.44 14.09 7.52
N ILE A 167 -10.89 13.62 8.64
CA ILE A 167 -11.63 13.38 9.89
C ILE A 167 -10.92 14.11 11.03
N PRO A 168 -11.55 14.28 12.21
CA PRO A 168 -10.87 14.88 13.35
C PRO A 168 -9.52 14.19 13.63
N ASN A 169 -8.45 14.99 13.63
CA ASN A 169 -7.07 14.56 13.86
C ASN A 169 -6.52 13.52 12.87
N GLY A 170 -7.09 13.37 11.68
CA GLY A 170 -6.72 12.25 10.81
C GLY A 170 -7.36 12.23 9.42
N LYS A 171 -7.31 11.06 8.80
CA LYS A 171 -7.97 10.76 7.52
C LYS A 171 -8.64 9.39 7.57
N ARG A 172 -9.71 9.23 6.80
CA ARG A 172 -10.30 7.94 6.44
C ARG A 172 -10.00 7.66 4.97
N TYR A 173 -9.48 6.47 4.67
CA TYR A 173 -9.16 6.02 3.32
C TYR A 173 -10.19 5.02 2.83
N PHE A 174 -10.46 5.10 1.54
CA PHE A 174 -11.36 4.24 0.79
C PHE A 174 -10.58 3.76 -0.43
N CYS A 175 -10.42 2.45 -0.58
CA CYS A 175 -9.46 1.88 -1.52
C CYS A 175 -10.08 0.79 -2.37
N ASN A 176 -9.57 0.67 -3.59
CA ASN A 176 -9.73 -0.47 -4.48
C ASN A 176 -8.44 -1.27 -4.58
N ASP A 177 -8.56 -2.58 -4.76
CA ASP A 177 -7.47 -3.52 -4.97
C ASP A 177 -7.15 -3.75 -6.46
N GLY A 178 -6.77 -4.96 -6.86
CA GLY A 178 -6.45 -5.27 -8.25
C GLY A 178 -7.66 -5.39 -9.19
N GLU A 179 -8.87 -5.60 -8.66
CA GLU A 179 -10.10 -5.79 -9.44
C GLU A 179 -10.60 -4.48 -10.08
N GLU A 180 -10.97 -4.55 -11.36
CA GLU A 180 -11.38 -3.37 -12.14
C GLU A 180 -12.82 -2.93 -11.81
N ASP A 181 -13.06 -2.43 -10.61
CA ASP A 181 -14.28 -1.71 -10.21
C ASP A 181 -13.93 -0.30 -9.72
N ASP A 182 -14.88 0.42 -9.11
CA ASP A 182 -14.70 1.79 -8.64
C ASP A 182 -15.62 2.20 -7.47
N ASP A 183 -15.98 1.23 -6.62
CA ASP A 183 -16.81 1.47 -5.43
C ASP A 183 -15.99 1.87 -4.19
N PHE A 184 -14.67 1.62 -4.18
CA PHE A 184 -13.72 2.01 -3.14
C PHE A 184 -14.07 1.43 -1.77
N ASP A 185 -14.57 0.19 -1.76
CA ASP A 185 -14.98 -0.47 -0.53
C ASP A 185 -14.21 -1.76 -0.19
N ASP A 186 -13.21 -2.14 -1.00
CA ASP A 186 -12.32 -3.28 -0.76
C ASP A 186 -11.64 -3.17 0.60
N ILE A 187 -11.09 -2.00 0.94
CA ILE A 187 -10.65 -1.68 2.30
C ILE A 187 -10.95 -0.22 2.67
N ILE A 188 -11.56 -0.06 3.83
CA ILE A 188 -11.77 1.22 4.50
C ILE A 188 -10.99 1.21 5.81
N PHE A 189 -10.11 2.20 5.99
CA PHE A 189 -9.32 2.32 7.22
C PHE A 189 -9.05 3.77 7.58
N THR A 190 -8.82 4.05 8.85
CA THR A 190 -8.48 5.38 9.35
C THR A 190 -7.06 5.47 9.83
N VAL A 191 -6.50 6.68 9.77
CA VAL A 191 -5.32 7.08 10.54
C VAL A 191 -5.67 8.32 11.35
N THR A 192 -5.38 8.30 12.65
CA THR A 192 -5.53 9.46 13.53
C THR A 192 -4.26 9.67 14.34
N ARG A 193 -3.97 10.91 14.72
CA ARG A 193 -2.90 11.22 15.68
C ARG A 193 -3.32 10.74 17.07
N ALA A 194 -2.40 10.07 17.78
CA ALA A 194 -2.64 9.77 19.19
C ALA A 194 -2.80 11.07 19.98
N ALA A 195 -3.73 11.12 20.92
CA ALA A 195 -3.82 12.25 21.85
C ALA A 195 -2.51 12.35 22.65
N ASN A 196 -1.98 13.56 22.78
CA ASN A 196 -0.81 13.84 23.62
C ASN A 196 -1.12 13.66 25.10
#